data_AF-A0AAV2ZR26-F1
#
_entry.id   AF-A0AAV2ZR26-F1
#
_cell.length_a   1.000
_cell.length_b   1.000
_cell.length_c   1.000
_cell.angle_alpha   90.00
_cell.angle_beta   90.00
_cell.angle_gamma   90.00
#
_symmetry.space_group_name_H-M   'P 1'
#
loop_
_entity.id
_entity.type
_entity.pdbx_description
1 polymer ?
#
loop_
_entity_poly.entity_id
_entity_poly.type
_entity_poly.pdbx_seq_one_letter_code
_entity_poly.pdbx_strand_id
1 'polypeptide(L)'
;MVAQCYVTQSSYIPTALEAWKGFLTHQDVTPMLTVVVVPRLPRGAVVEWHVLASVSDPVDQKNFSASIQRSGYQARLNGSISSCKTCASLVLSVSASTPQEPGLHLCHVNSLVRDVLQKASLELTSLSLIPVCCRTFYRSNNLGLQSLHEDLLAILKEVWGENAPCLVLVPVIDLLSSELLNISIWLSC
;
A
#
# COMPACT_ATOMS: atom_id res chain seq x y z
N MET A 1 9.99 -5.14 6.01
CA MET A 1 9.19 -4.38 7.00
C MET A 1 8.25 -3.43 6.28
N VAL A 2 6.97 -3.42 6.68
CA VAL A 2 5.96 -2.45 6.25
C VAL A 2 5.53 -1.63 7.47
N ALA A 3 5.37 -0.32 7.29
CA ALA A 3 4.84 0.56 8.32
C ALA A 3 3.67 1.37 7.76
N GLN A 4 2.61 1.47 8.55
CA GLN A 4 1.46 2.33 8.31
C GLN A 4 1.42 3.36 9.44
N CYS A 5 1.59 4.62 9.08
CA CYS A 5 1.55 5.75 9.98
C CYS A 5 0.22 6.48 9.80
N TYR A 6 -0.51 6.62 10.89
CA TYR A 6 -1.76 7.35 10.94
C TYR A 6 -1.49 8.66 11.67
N VAL A 7 -1.83 9.78 11.06
CA VAL A 7 -1.74 11.11 11.67
C VAL A 7 -3.10 11.77 11.69
N THR A 8 -3.35 12.65 12.66
CA THR A 8 -4.63 13.36 12.76
C THR A 8 -4.70 14.63 11.91
N GLN A 9 -3.55 15.17 11.51
CA GLN A 9 -3.43 16.39 10.70
C GLN A 9 -2.18 16.29 9.80
N SER A 10 -2.27 16.84 8.58
CA SER A 10 -1.15 16.83 7.62
C SER A 10 0.09 17.58 8.14
N SER A 11 -0.07 18.52 9.07
CA SER A 11 1.02 19.23 9.75
C SER A 11 1.93 18.31 10.56
N TYR A 12 1.45 17.14 10.99
CA TYR A 12 2.27 16.14 11.71
C TYR A 12 3.05 15.20 10.80
N ILE A 13 2.79 15.20 9.48
CA ILE A 13 3.48 14.32 8.53
C ILE A 13 5.00 14.52 8.56
N PRO A 14 5.56 15.75 8.49
CA PRO A 14 7.01 15.94 8.54
C PRO A 14 7.61 15.37 9.83
N THR A 15 7.00 15.65 10.98
CA THR A 15 7.46 15.14 12.28
C THR A 15 7.42 13.61 12.35
N ALA A 16 6.36 12.98 11.84
CA ALA A 16 6.25 11.53 11.78
C ALA A 16 7.33 10.91 10.88
N LEU A 17 7.60 11.52 9.71
CA LEU A 17 8.65 11.09 8.79
C LEU A 17 10.05 11.24 9.41
N GLU A 18 10.31 12.34 10.12
CA GLU A 18 11.58 12.55 10.83
C GLU A 18 11.78 11.54 11.96
N ALA A 19 10.74 11.31 12.78
CA ALA A 19 10.78 10.30 13.84
C ALA A 19 11.07 8.90 13.27
N TRP A 20 10.46 8.56 12.15
CA TRP A 20 10.70 7.29 11.47
C TRP A 20 12.11 7.18 10.90
N LYS A 21 12.63 8.23 10.26
CA LYS A 21 14.02 8.27 9.77
C LYS A 21 15.02 8.09 10.91
N GLY A 22 14.78 8.72 12.07
CA GLY A 22 15.62 8.56 13.26
C GLY A 22 15.61 7.14 13.84
N PHE A 23 14.52 6.40 13.67
CA PHE A 23 14.47 4.98 14.04
C PHE A 23 15.32 4.10 13.09
N LEU A 24 15.41 4.49 11.82
CA LEU A 24 16.12 3.72 10.77
C LEU A 24 17.61 4.03 10.66
N THR A 25 18.14 5.03 11.37
CA THR A 25 19.55 5.46 11.26
C THR A 25 20.59 4.35 11.54
N HIS A 26 20.15 3.21 12.06
CA HIS A 26 20.99 2.03 12.33
C HIS A 26 20.54 0.78 11.56
N GLN A 27 19.64 0.91 10.60
CA GLN A 27 19.11 -0.18 9.80
C GLN A 27 19.34 0.09 8.31
N ASP A 28 20.03 -0.81 7.62
CA ASP A 28 20.19 -0.79 6.15
C ASP A 28 18.90 -1.23 5.43
N VAL A 29 17.74 -0.91 6.00
CA VAL A 29 16.42 -1.29 5.49
C VAL A 29 15.69 -0.02 5.11
N THR A 30 15.25 0.08 3.86
CA THR A 30 14.26 1.09 3.46
C THR A 30 12.87 0.47 3.64
N PRO A 31 12.16 0.74 4.75
CA PRO A 31 10.84 0.17 4.94
C PRO A 31 9.83 0.81 4.00
N MET A 32 8.86 0.00 3.58
CA MET A 32 7.71 0.48 2.84
C MET A 32 6.78 1.20 3.81
N LEU A 33 6.76 2.53 3.74
CA LEU A 33 5.99 3.40 4.61
C LEU A 33 4.76 3.96 3.88
N THR A 34 3.60 3.76 4.47
CA THR A 34 2.36 4.47 4.12
C THR A 34 2.05 5.47 5.22
N VAL A 35 1.83 6.74 4.88
CA VAL A 35 1.34 7.75 5.84
C VAL A 35 -0.04 8.22 5.42
N VAL A 36 -0.99 8.20 6.33
CA VAL A 36 -2.39 8.58 6.08
C VAL A 36 -2.90 9.55 7.12
N VAL A 37 -3.81 10.44 6.71
CA VAL A 37 -4.47 11.40 7.61
C VAL A 37 -5.85 10.88 7.96
N VAL A 38 -6.10 10.63 9.25
CA VAL A 38 -7.37 10.13 9.78
C VAL A 38 -8.05 11.19 10.65
N PRO A 39 -9.39 11.16 10.79
CA PRO A 39 -10.09 12.18 11.57
C PRO A 39 -9.72 12.18 13.04
N ARG A 40 -9.49 11.00 13.63
CA ARG A 40 -9.18 10.81 15.05
C ARG A 40 -8.38 9.53 15.24
N LEU A 41 -7.61 9.49 16.33
CA LEU A 41 -6.94 8.31 16.82
C LEU A 41 -7.41 7.99 18.25
N PRO A 42 -7.25 6.74 18.71
CA PRO A 42 -7.53 6.35 20.08
C PRO A 42 -6.85 7.27 21.10
N ARG A 43 -7.54 7.54 22.21
CA ARG A 43 -7.00 8.28 23.37
C ARG A 43 -6.48 9.69 23.05
N GLY A 44 -6.92 10.29 21.93
CA GLY A 44 -6.47 11.62 21.53
C GLY A 44 -5.03 11.68 21.02
N ALA A 45 -4.45 10.55 20.60
CA ALA A 45 -3.14 10.53 19.99
C ALA A 45 -3.10 11.37 18.70
N VAL A 46 -1.95 11.96 18.40
CA VAL A 46 -1.73 12.73 17.16
C VAL A 46 -1.11 11.90 16.04
N VAL A 47 -0.40 10.82 16.42
CA VAL A 47 0.28 9.87 15.53
C VAL A 47 0.13 8.45 16.10
N GLU A 48 -0.13 7.46 15.24
CA GLU A 48 -0.14 6.03 15.55
C GLU A 48 0.61 5.24 14.47
N TRP A 49 1.35 4.21 14.87
CA TRP A 49 2.14 3.37 13.95
C TRP A 49 1.68 1.92 14.02
N HIS A 50 1.35 1.33 12.88
CA HIS A 50 1.20 -0.11 12.73
C HIS A 50 2.37 -0.64 11.93
N VAL A 51 3.20 -1.49 12.53
CA VAL A 51 4.39 -2.04 11.90
C VAL A 51 4.24 -3.55 11.74
N LEU A 52 4.47 -4.02 10.52
CA LEU A 52 4.56 -5.43 10.18
C LEU A 52 6.02 -5.76 9.86
N ALA A 53 6.60 -6.64 10.66
CA ALA A 53 7.97 -7.10 10.52
C ALA A 53 8.02 -8.63 10.48
N SER A 54 8.90 -9.16 9.65
CA SER A 54 9.29 -10.57 9.66
C SER A 54 10.65 -10.69 10.34
N VAL A 55 10.87 -11.76 11.09
CA VAL A 55 12.22 -12.12 11.51
C VAL A 55 12.95 -12.59 10.27
N SER A 56 13.91 -11.80 9.81
CA SER A 56 14.67 -12.08 8.58
C SER A 56 16.06 -11.51 8.74
N ASP A 57 17.04 -12.21 8.18
CA ASP A 57 18.36 -11.62 8.00
C ASP A 57 18.22 -10.51 6.95
N PRO A 58 18.57 -9.24 7.27
CA PRO A 58 18.50 -8.14 6.31
C PRO A 58 19.28 -8.40 5.03
N VAL A 59 20.37 -9.18 5.09
CA VAL A 59 21.22 -9.49 3.93
C VAL A 59 20.50 -10.39 2.92
N ASP A 60 19.65 -11.30 3.41
CA ASP A 60 18.95 -12.29 2.58
C ASP A 60 17.53 -11.84 2.19
N GLN A 61 17.13 -10.64 2.59
CA GLN A 61 15.81 -10.09 2.26
C GLN A 61 15.76 -9.64 0.80
N LYS A 62 14.92 -10.29 -0.01
CA LYS A 62 14.72 -9.90 -1.42
C LYS A 62 13.69 -8.78 -1.50
N ASN A 63 14.08 -7.63 -2.01
CA ASN A 63 13.18 -6.53 -2.36
C ASN A 63 12.97 -6.45 -3.87
N PHE A 64 11.79 -6.03 -4.30
CA PHE A 64 11.48 -5.78 -5.71
C PHE A 64 10.55 -4.58 -5.85
N SER A 65 10.49 -4.00 -7.03
CA SER A 65 9.57 -2.91 -7.33
C SER A 65 9.06 -2.99 -8.76
N ALA A 66 7.87 -2.46 -8.97
CA ALA A 66 7.25 -2.32 -10.28
C ALA A 66 6.59 -0.94 -10.36
N SER A 67 6.62 -0.32 -11.54
CA SER A 67 5.86 0.89 -11.79
C SER A 67 5.24 0.87 -13.18
N ILE A 68 4.05 1.45 -13.29
CA ILE A 68 3.33 1.61 -14.55
C ILE A 68 2.73 3.02 -14.56
N GLN A 69 2.84 3.70 -15.69
CA GLN A 69 2.23 5.00 -15.90
C GLN A 69 1.35 4.96 -17.15
N ARG A 70 0.12 5.46 -17.04
CA ARG A 70 -0.86 5.49 -18.13
C ARG A 70 -1.89 6.58 -17.87
N SER A 71 -2.32 7.27 -18.93
CA SER A 71 -3.43 8.23 -18.89
C SER A 71 -3.35 9.28 -17.77
N GLY A 72 -2.15 9.78 -17.47
CA GLY A 72 -1.95 10.79 -16.41
C GLY A 72 -1.96 10.23 -14.97
N TYR A 73 -1.93 8.92 -14.79
CA TYR A 73 -1.81 8.24 -13.50
C TYR A 73 -0.53 7.39 -13.45
N GLN A 74 0.03 7.24 -12.25
CA GLN A 74 1.16 6.37 -11.99
C GLN A 74 0.85 5.44 -10.82
N ALA A 75 1.00 4.14 -11.04
CA ALA A 75 1.04 3.13 -9.99
C ALA A 75 2.48 2.71 -9.72
N ARG A 76 2.88 2.69 -8.45
CA ARG A 76 4.16 2.15 -7.98
C ARG A 76 3.88 1.08 -6.95
N LEU A 77 4.55 -0.05 -7.08
CA LEU A 77 4.51 -1.14 -6.11
C LEU A 77 5.93 -1.41 -5.65
N ASN A 78 6.08 -1.53 -4.33
CA ASN A 78 7.26 -2.06 -3.69
C ASN A 78 6.87 -3.38 -3.03
N GLY A 79 7.76 -4.36 -3.09
CA GLY A 79 7.58 -5.67 -2.52
C GLY A 79 8.81 -6.10 -1.74
N SER A 80 8.59 -6.90 -0.72
CA SER A 80 9.66 -7.45 0.10
C SER A 80 9.33 -8.87 0.52
N ILE A 81 10.28 -9.77 0.36
CA ILE A 81 10.17 -11.19 0.68
C ILE A 81 11.16 -11.47 1.81
N SER A 82 10.68 -12.14 2.85
CA SER A 82 11.50 -12.59 3.99
C SER A 82 12.62 -13.54 3.56
N SER A 83 13.71 -13.57 4.32
CA SER A 83 14.85 -14.46 4.04
C SER A 83 14.45 -15.95 4.06
N CYS A 84 13.53 -16.32 4.96
CA CYS A 84 12.98 -17.68 5.04
C CYS A 84 11.92 -17.98 3.96
N LYS A 85 11.57 -17.01 3.12
CA LYS A 85 10.59 -17.14 2.02
C LYS A 85 9.19 -17.60 2.45
N THR A 86 8.86 -17.49 3.74
CA THR A 86 7.54 -17.88 4.29
C THR A 86 6.55 -16.72 4.36
N CYS A 87 7.03 -15.50 4.14
CA CYS A 87 6.18 -14.33 4.08
C CYS A 87 6.74 -13.24 3.15
N ALA A 88 5.82 -12.40 2.67
CA ALA A 88 6.13 -11.24 1.86
C ALA A 88 5.14 -10.09 2.15
N SER A 89 5.52 -8.89 1.79
CA SER A 89 4.64 -7.72 1.86
C SER A 89 4.73 -6.91 0.58
N LEU A 90 3.60 -6.33 0.18
CA LEU A 90 3.49 -5.44 -0.96
C LEU A 90 2.89 -4.11 -0.49
N VAL A 91 3.42 -3.00 -0.99
CA VAL A 91 2.83 -1.68 -0.84
C VAL A 91 2.72 -1.05 -2.22
N LEU A 92 1.49 -0.75 -2.63
CA LEU A 92 1.15 -0.14 -3.90
C LEU A 92 0.55 1.25 -3.66
N SER A 93 1.09 2.26 -4.32
CA SER A 93 0.56 3.63 -4.35
C SER A 93 0.10 3.97 -5.77
N VAL A 94 -1.10 4.55 -5.91
CA VAL A 94 -1.55 5.16 -7.17
C VAL A 94 -1.63 6.66 -6.98
N SER A 95 -1.04 7.43 -7.89
CA SER A 95 -0.98 8.89 -7.85
C SER A 95 -1.35 9.50 -9.19
N ALA A 96 -1.89 10.73 -9.17
CA ALA A 96 -2.05 11.53 -10.38
C ALA A 96 -0.70 12.19 -10.76
N SER A 97 -0.35 12.12 -12.05
CA SER A 97 0.87 12.72 -12.61
C SER A 97 0.75 14.24 -12.82
N THR A 98 -0.48 14.78 -12.88
CA THR A 98 -0.79 16.21 -13.01
C THR A 98 -1.94 16.58 -12.08
N PRO A 99 -2.08 17.86 -11.66
CA PRO A 99 -3.29 18.34 -10.99
C PRO A 99 -4.47 18.08 -11.93
N GLN A 100 -5.35 17.15 -11.54
CA GLN A 100 -6.39 16.68 -12.46
C GLN A 100 -7.50 17.71 -12.65
N GLU A 101 -8.05 17.72 -13.87
CA GLU A 101 -9.40 18.21 -14.15
C GLU A 101 -10.45 17.42 -13.34
N PRO A 102 -11.66 17.97 -13.14
CA PRO A 102 -12.68 17.35 -12.29
C PRO A 102 -13.15 16.01 -12.86
N GLY A 103 -12.61 14.91 -12.34
CA GLY A 103 -13.08 13.56 -12.64
C GLY A 103 -12.02 12.48 -12.45
N LEU A 104 -12.04 11.81 -11.29
CA LEU A 104 -11.23 10.61 -11.10
C LEU A 104 -11.77 9.47 -11.97
N HIS A 105 -11.03 9.11 -13.02
CA HIS A 105 -11.39 8.00 -13.91
C HIS A 105 -11.00 6.67 -13.26
N LEU A 106 -11.89 6.16 -12.41
CA LEU A 106 -11.76 4.89 -11.68
C LEU A 106 -11.30 3.73 -12.57
N CYS A 107 -11.79 3.63 -13.81
CA CYS A 107 -11.38 2.60 -14.75
C CYS A 107 -9.87 2.59 -15.04
N HIS A 108 -9.22 3.75 -15.15
CA HIS A 108 -7.78 3.87 -15.38
C HIS A 108 -6.99 3.48 -14.12
N VAL A 109 -7.45 3.90 -12.94
CA VAL A 109 -6.84 3.51 -11.65
C VAL A 109 -6.92 2.00 -11.46
N ASN A 110 -8.09 1.41 -11.67
CA ASN A 110 -8.34 -0.02 -11.52
C ASN A 110 -7.50 -0.84 -12.51
N SER A 111 -7.39 -0.39 -13.76
CA SER A 111 -6.50 -0.99 -14.75
C SER A 111 -5.03 -0.97 -14.31
N LEU A 112 -4.54 0.15 -13.75
CA LEU A 112 -3.17 0.22 -13.26
C LEU A 112 -2.94 -0.68 -12.05
N VAL A 113 -3.87 -0.71 -11.10
CA VAL A 113 -3.81 -1.60 -9.93
C VAL A 113 -3.73 -3.05 -10.40
N ARG A 114 -4.61 -3.47 -11.31
CA ARG A 114 -4.61 -4.81 -11.89
C ARG A 114 -3.27 -5.16 -12.52
N ASP A 115 -2.79 -4.36 -13.46
CA ASP A 115 -1.56 -4.64 -14.22
C ASP A 115 -0.33 -4.75 -13.30
N VAL A 116 -0.26 -3.88 -12.27
CA VAL A 116 0.86 -3.89 -11.31
C VAL A 116 0.77 -5.09 -10.36
N LEU A 117 -0.42 -5.44 -9.87
CA LEU A 117 -0.60 -6.60 -9.01
C LEU A 117 -0.36 -7.92 -9.76
N GLN A 118 -0.73 -8.01 -11.04
CA GLN A 118 -0.39 -9.16 -11.89
C GLN A 118 1.12 -9.33 -12.05
N LYS A 119 1.88 -8.23 -12.24
CA LYS A 119 3.35 -8.32 -12.27
C LYS A 119 3.91 -8.80 -10.93
N ALA A 120 3.38 -8.29 -9.82
CA ALA A 120 3.82 -8.71 -8.49
C ALA A 120 3.47 -10.17 -8.19
N SER A 121 2.31 -10.67 -8.63
CA SER A 121 1.94 -12.07 -8.43
C SER A 121 2.88 -12.99 -9.19
N LEU A 122 3.26 -12.65 -10.44
CA LEU A 122 4.24 -13.41 -11.23
C LEU A 122 5.61 -13.51 -10.54
N GLU A 123 6.09 -12.44 -9.91
CA GLU A 123 7.32 -12.46 -9.10
C GLU A 123 7.22 -13.40 -7.88
N LEU A 124 6.02 -13.56 -7.34
CA LEU A 124 5.74 -14.36 -6.15
C LEU A 124 5.34 -15.81 -6.47
N THR A 125 5.00 -16.15 -7.72
CA THR A 125 4.51 -17.49 -8.13
C THR A 125 5.43 -18.63 -7.75
N SER A 126 6.74 -18.39 -7.71
CA SER A 126 7.73 -19.41 -7.30
C SER A 126 7.71 -19.72 -5.79
N LEU A 127 6.99 -18.92 -5.02
CA LEU A 127 6.83 -19.03 -3.58
C LEU A 127 5.38 -19.44 -3.30
N SER A 128 5.16 -20.45 -2.47
CA SER A 128 3.81 -20.91 -2.07
C SER A 128 3.13 -19.93 -1.10
N LEU A 129 3.21 -18.63 -1.38
CA LEU A 129 2.67 -17.56 -0.55
C LEU A 129 1.25 -17.22 -1.01
N ILE A 130 0.32 -17.22 -0.04
CA ILE A 130 -1.05 -16.78 -0.25
C ILE A 130 -1.23 -15.37 0.36
N PRO A 131 -1.93 -14.45 -0.31
CA PRO A 131 -2.22 -13.16 0.27
C PRO A 131 -3.31 -13.32 1.35
N VAL A 132 -3.06 -12.78 2.53
CA VAL A 132 -3.94 -12.94 3.70
C VAL A 132 -4.87 -11.74 3.85
N CYS A 133 -4.33 -10.54 3.66
CA CYS A 133 -5.04 -9.28 3.88
C CYS A 133 -4.59 -8.25 2.86
N CYS A 134 -5.56 -7.53 2.31
CA CYS A 134 -5.39 -6.38 1.45
C CYS A 134 -6.05 -5.18 2.13
N ARG A 135 -5.24 -4.27 2.68
CA ARG A 135 -5.71 -3.04 3.31
C ARG A 135 -5.54 -1.89 2.33
N THR A 136 -6.63 -1.21 2.01
CA THR A 136 -6.65 -0.13 1.02
C THR A 136 -7.10 1.17 1.66
N PHE A 137 -6.21 2.17 1.64
CA PHE A 137 -6.47 3.53 2.08
C PHE A 137 -6.86 4.40 0.88
N TYR A 138 -7.94 5.16 1.02
CA TYR A 138 -8.48 5.98 -0.06
C TYR A 138 -9.10 7.28 0.49
N ARG A 139 -9.01 8.37 -0.28
CA ARG A 139 -9.65 9.63 0.08
C ARG A 139 -11.16 9.53 -0.08
N SER A 140 -11.89 9.80 1.01
CA SER A 140 -13.34 9.58 1.11
C SER A 140 -14.19 10.44 0.14
N ASN A 141 -13.65 11.57 -0.31
CA ASN A 141 -14.31 12.55 -1.18
C ASN A 141 -14.11 12.30 -2.68
N ASN A 142 -13.21 11.38 -3.06
CA ASN A 142 -12.78 11.23 -4.46
C ASN A 142 -13.39 10.02 -5.16
N LEU A 143 -13.96 9.06 -4.41
CA LEU A 143 -14.26 7.73 -4.91
C LEU A 143 -15.66 7.26 -4.50
N GLY A 144 -16.42 6.74 -5.47
CA GLY A 144 -17.62 5.96 -5.17
C GLY A 144 -17.22 4.70 -4.41
N LEU A 145 -17.56 4.63 -3.13
CA LEU A 145 -17.13 3.56 -2.23
C LEU A 145 -17.56 2.17 -2.73
N GLN A 146 -18.80 2.06 -3.19
CA GLN A 146 -19.33 0.78 -3.67
C GLN A 146 -18.62 0.30 -4.93
N SER A 147 -18.44 1.15 -5.93
CA SER A 147 -17.70 0.82 -7.15
C SER A 147 -16.25 0.45 -6.85
N LEU A 148 -15.58 1.21 -5.96
CA LEU A 148 -14.20 0.91 -5.55
C LEU A 148 -14.09 -0.47 -4.90
N HIS A 149 -15.02 -0.84 -4.02
CA HIS A 149 -15.03 -2.15 -3.38
C HIS A 149 -15.19 -3.26 -4.42
N GLU A 150 -16.25 -3.22 -5.21
CA GLU A 150 -16.58 -4.25 -6.18
C GLU A 150 -15.45 -4.43 -7.20
N ASP A 151 -14.90 -3.33 -7.72
CA ASP A 151 -13.80 -3.35 -8.68
C ASP A 151 -12.51 -3.91 -8.08
N LEU A 152 -12.11 -3.49 -6.88
CA LEU A 152 -10.91 -4.02 -6.23
C LEU A 152 -11.07 -5.50 -5.88
N LEU A 153 -12.23 -5.92 -5.40
CA LEU A 153 -12.51 -7.31 -5.12
C LEU A 153 -12.42 -8.16 -6.39
N ALA A 154 -12.96 -7.67 -7.51
CA ALA A 154 -12.86 -8.33 -8.80
C ALA A 154 -11.39 -8.43 -9.27
N ILE A 155 -10.59 -7.37 -9.12
CA ILE A 155 -9.16 -7.39 -9.44
C ILE A 155 -8.42 -8.41 -8.57
N LEU A 156 -8.66 -8.43 -7.26
CA LEU A 156 -8.00 -9.37 -6.35
C LEU A 156 -8.31 -10.82 -6.70
N LYS A 157 -9.56 -11.12 -7.06
CA LYS A 157 -9.99 -12.45 -7.55
C LYS A 157 -9.38 -12.79 -8.89
N GLU A 158 -9.21 -11.83 -9.79
CA GLU A 158 -8.53 -12.04 -11.06
C GLU A 158 -7.05 -12.36 -10.88
N VAL A 159 -6.37 -11.70 -9.93
CA VAL A 159 -4.93 -11.88 -9.70
C VAL A 159 -4.61 -13.15 -8.90
N TRP A 160 -5.41 -13.47 -7.88
CA TRP A 160 -5.14 -14.55 -6.92
C TRP A 160 -6.20 -15.66 -6.86
N GLY A 161 -7.26 -15.59 -7.67
CA GLY A 161 -8.29 -16.62 -7.74
C GLY A 161 -9.01 -16.82 -6.41
N GLU A 162 -9.20 -18.08 -6.04
CA GLU A 162 -9.79 -18.50 -4.76
C GLU A 162 -8.98 -18.05 -3.54
N ASN A 163 -7.69 -17.74 -3.72
CA ASN A 163 -6.81 -17.26 -2.66
C ASN A 163 -6.82 -15.72 -2.55
N ALA A 164 -7.81 -15.03 -3.13
CA ALA A 164 -7.93 -13.58 -3.00
C ALA A 164 -7.95 -13.17 -1.50
N PRO A 165 -7.15 -12.14 -1.11
CA PRO A 165 -7.09 -11.74 0.29
C PRO A 165 -8.39 -11.09 0.75
N CYS A 166 -8.59 -11.07 2.07
CA CYS A 166 -9.62 -10.23 2.66
C CYS A 166 -9.35 -8.75 2.33
N LEU A 167 -10.34 -8.07 1.74
CA LEU A 167 -10.27 -6.65 1.39
C LEU A 167 -10.79 -5.78 2.54
N VAL A 168 -9.93 -4.91 3.06
CA VAL A 168 -10.25 -3.93 4.11
C VAL A 168 -10.09 -2.52 3.53
N LEU A 169 -11.21 -1.84 3.29
CA LEU A 169 -11.22 -0.45 2.84
C LEU A 169 -11.17 0.49 4.05
N VAL A 170 -10.24 1.44 4.02
CA VAL A 170 -10.01 2.43 5.08
C VAL A 170 -10.17 3.84 4.50
N PRO A 171 -11.32 4.50 4.71
CA PRO A 171 -11.50 5.89 4.33
C PRO A 171 -10.54 6.78 5.13
N VAL A 172 -9.85 7.67 4.44
CA VAL A 172 -8.96 8.66 5.05
C VAL A 172 -9.33 10.07 4.60
N ILE A 173 -8.88 11.06 5.38
CA ILE A 173 -8.99 12.49 5.02
C ILE A 173 -8.04 12.78 3.87
N ASP A 174 -6.80 12.30 4.01
CA ASP A 174 -5.73 12.59 3.06
C ASP A 174 -4.69 11.47 3.00
N LEU A 175 -3.97 11.43 1.89
CA LEU A 175 -2.83 10.55 1.61
C LEU A 175 -1.60 11.41 1.32
N LEU A 176 -0.42 10.81 1.28
CA LEU A 176 0.81 11.53 0.95
C LEU A 176 0.76 12.13 -0.47
N SER A 177 1.09 13.42 -0.59
CA SER A 177 1.26 14.08 -1.88
C SER A 177 0.01 13.94 -2.79
N SER A 178 0.20 13.61 -4.07
CA SER A 178 -0.85 13.38 -5.05
C SER A 178 -1.41 11.95 -5.07
N GLU A 179 -1.18 11.15 -4.02
CA GLU A 179 -1.73 9.79 -3.93
C GLU A 179 -3.26 9.80 -3.87
N LEU A 180 -3.86 8.92 -4.66
CA LEU A 180 -5.29 8.69 -4.75
C LEU A 180 -5.70 7.43 -3.97
N LEU A 181 -4.80 6.45 -3.95
CA LEU A 181 -5.00 5.13 -3.38
C LEU A 181 -3.66 4.60 -2.84
N ASN A 182 -3.69 3.98 -1.67
CA ASN A 182 -2.57 3.20 -1.15
C ASN A 182 -3.07 1.82 -0.72
N ILE A 183 -2.40 0.76 -1.15
CA ILE A 183 -2.78 -0.63 -0.87
C ILE A 183 -1.58 -1.32 -0.20
N SER A 184 -1.82 -1.94 0.94
CA SER A 184 -0.87 -2.82 1.61
C SER A 184 -1.39 -4.26 1.56
N ILE A 185 -0.58 -5.19 1.06
CA ILE A 185 -0.91 -6.62 1.00
C ILE A 185 0.12 -7.40 1.81
N TRP A 186 -0.36 -8.28 2.68
CA TRP A 186 0.47 -9.25 3.40
C TRP A 186 0.28 -10.64 2.81
N LEU A 187 1.38 -11.37 2.60
CA LEU A 187 1.37 -12.75 2.14
C LEU A 187 2.12 -13.67 3.10
N SER A 188 1.62 -14.89 3.29
CA SER A 188 2.25 -15.95 4.07
C SER A 188 1.98 -17.32 3.47
N CYS A 189 2.81 -18.32 3.79
CA CYS A 189 2.57 -19.73 3.46
C CYS A 189 1.74 -20.44 4.54
#